data_AF-A0A7G8Q961-F1
#
_entry.id   AF-A0A7G8Q961-F1
#
_cell.length_a   1.000
_cell.length_b   1.000
_cell.length_c   1.000
_cell.angle_alpha   90.00
_cell.angle_beta   90.00
_cell.angle_gamma   90.00
#
_symmetry.space_group_name_H-M   'P 1'
#
loop_
_entity.id
_entity.type
_entity.pdbx_description
1 polymer ?
#
loop_
_entity_poly.entity_id
_entity_poly.type
_entity_poly.pdbx_seq_one_letter_code
_entity_poly.pdbx_strand_id
1 'polypeptide(L)'
;MAPSSYSRSEHLRSLWPWLPLWALVALLAIFSHGPMPLYSTRTLAVAWEMFNHHDWLVPHINGAPYSEKVPLLFWLIHAGWFVFGVNDVWPRVLEVIFGGAQLVLVSVLAQRLFPNRPWVAKGAPWILLALGYAFLFGLQIMYEVLLAVWVLAALLCLTPKPQRAEPRWVLFGVCVGLGLLTKGPVMLLHVAFPFVLGPLWNDWARDNRVRWYGRGVLALLLGGAMLLAWALPAGFAGGEAYRQRLFFTQTAGRVVNAFDHARPFWWYVPMIPALLFPFSGWPRAWAALVTLRRPLDAGLRFALCWLVPVMVVFSFISGKQLYYPLPEFAGAALLVAGAIAVLRDQRPALASNPWLGTWPLGVGGILFGIFLFVLPMLVAHNELHGEWFDTTQRYSRFFSVVFVLLGALLLLRGRGELRRLAFAGLVGTLALNTLFTLTMWQNFDLRPSAQLLGAADAEHRPIGILGNYEGQFHFAGRLTQSIERLYEGQSLQTFAQAHPDGLVVEHPEKLSNDALRYALLVQPFRSTWVVIWPAKSLSDLRAGRVPPEPAHPTRVYQVDEWRFRALQ
;
A
#
# COMPACT_ATOMS: atom_id res chain seq x y z
N MET A 1 0.78 23.10 44.59
CA MET A 1 0.85 21.67 44.23
C MET A 1 1.12 21.57 42.73
N ALA A 2 2.30 21.10 42.34
CA ALA A 2 2.60 20.80 40.94
C ALA A 2 1.68 19.66 40.48
N PRO A 3 1.08 19.73 39.26
CA PRO A 3 0.28 18.63 38.76
C PRO A 3 1.20 17.41 38.64
N SER A 4 0.81 16.33 39.33
CA SER A 4 1.58 15.10 39.35
C SER A 4 1.75 14.58 37.92
N SER A 5 2.84 13.86 37.71
CA SER A 5 3.12 13.03 36.53
C SER A 5 2.13 11.88 36.35
N TYR A 6 0.83 12.09 36.64
CA TYR A 6 -0.30 11.41 36.01
C TYR A 6 -0.32 11.77 34.52
N SER A 7 0.69 11.16 33.91
CA SER A 7 1.21 11.06 32.58
C SER A 7 0.35 11.62 31.46
N ARG A 8 0.93 12.54 30.68
CA ARG A 8 0.46 12.91 29.34
C ARG A 8 0.14 11.70 28.46
N SER A 9 0.75 10.53 28.69
CA SER A 9 0.46 9.28 27.98
C SER A 9 -0.91 8.69 28.32
N GLU A 10 -1.41 8.84 29.55
CA GLU A 10 -2.77 8.43 29.92
C GLU A 10 -3.81 9.36 29.30
N HIS A 11 -3.51 10.65 29.21
CA HIS A 11 -4.35 11.63 28.52
C HIS A 11 -4.39 11.39 27.01
N LEU A 12 -3.26 11.02 26.39
CA LEU A 12 -3.22 10.64 24.97
C LEU A 12 -3.94 9.30 24.70
N ARG A 13 -3.80 8.31 25.61
CA ARG A 13 -4.53 7.03 25.55
C ARG A 13 -6.04 7.20 25.75
N SER A 14 -6.47 8.17 26.56
CA SER A 14 -7.88 8.47 26.76
C SER A 14 -8.50 9.23 25.58
N LEU A 15 -7.72 10.07 24.89
CA LEU A 15 -8.15 10.80 23.69
C LEU A 15 -8.20 9.90 22.44
N TRP A 16 -7.20 9.05 22.21
CA TRP A 16 -7.09 8.18 21.03
C TRP A 16 -6.78 6.72 21.39
N PRO A 17 -7.72 5.98 22.01
CA PRO A 17 -7.49 4.61 22.48
C PRO A 17 -7.19 3.61 21.34
N TRP A 18 -7.53 3.96 20.10
CA TRP A 18 -7.26 3.17 18.90
C TRP A 18 -5.81 3.29 18.41
N LEU A 19 -5.09 4.38 18.72
CA LEU A 19 -3.77 4.64 18.15
C LEU A 19 -2.69 3.67 18.68
N PRO A 20 -2.56 3.40 19.99
CA PRO A 20 -1.59 2.42 20.48
C PRO A 20 -1.88 1.00 19.98
N LEU A 21 -3.15 0.62 19.91
CA LEU A 21 -3.56 -0.69 19.38
C LEU A 21 -3.16 -0.83 17.91
N TRP A 22 -3.51 0.16 17.08
CA TRP A 22 -3.18 0.15 15.67
C TRP A 22 -1.66 0.17 15.47
N ALA A 23 -0.91 1.00 16.20
CA ALA A 23 0.54 1.07 16.08
C ALA A 23 1.22 -0.26 16.45
N LEU A 24 0.78 -0.92 17.53
CA LEU A 24 1.27 -2.24 17.91
C LEU A 24 1.02 -3.26 16.81
N VAL A 25 -0.22 -3.34 16.30
CA VAL A 25 -0.59 -4.31 15.25
C VAL A 25 0.13 -4.00 13.93
N ALA A 26 0.26 -2.73 13.56
CA ALA A 26 0.99 -2.28 12.38
C ALA A 26 2.47 -2.64 12.46
N LEU A 27 3.12 -2.42 13.61
CA LEU A 27 4.52 -2.80 13.84
C LEU A 27 4.70 -4.33 13.76
N LEU A 28 3.83 -5.11 14.42
CA LEU A 28 3.89 -6.57 14.35
C LEU A 28 3.69 -7.08 12.91
N ALA A 29 2.71 -6.54 12.19
CA ALA A 29 2.42 -6.93 10.81
C ALA A 29 3.56 -6.54 9.88
N ILE A 30 3.98 -5.28 9.88
CA ILE A 30 5.02 -4.82 8.97
C ILE A 30 6.32 -5.56 9.23
N PHE A 31 6.72 -5.80 10.49
CA PHE A 31 7.95 -6.51 10.90
C PHE A 31 7.91 -8.04 10.86
N SER A 32 6.76 -8.64 10.51
CA SER A 32 6.66 -10.10 10.37
C SER A 32 7.47 -10.65 9.20
N HIS A 33 7.65 -9.87 8.14
CA HIS A 33 8.41 -10.26 6.95
C HIS A 33 9.24 -9.08 6.40
N GLY A 34 10.03 -9.29 5.34
CA GLY A 34 10.80 -8.22 4.70
C GLY A 34 9.94 -7.27 3.85
N PRO A 35 10.56 -6.25 3.22
CA PRO A 35 9.88 -5.37 2.27
C PRO A 35 9.29 -6.16 1.09
N MET A 36 8.00 -6.00 0.80
CA MET A 36 7.33 -6.72 -0.28
C MET A 36 7.94 -6.39 -1.65
N PRO A 37 8.30 -7.41 -2.47
CA PRO A 37 8.79 -7.20 -3.83
C PRO A 37 7.84 -6.41 -4.72
N LEU A 38 8.39 -5.68 -5.69
CA LEU A 38 7.71 -4.84 -6.70
C LEU A 38 6.99 -3.59 -6.15
N TYR A 39 6.61 -3.60 -4.88
CA TYR A 39 6.11 -2.44 -4.16
C TYR A 39 7.25 -1.79 -3.36
N SER A 40 7.52 -2.31 -2.18
CA SER A 40 8.45 -1.72 -1.22
C SER A 40 9.89 -1.78 -1.73
N THR A 41 10.31 -2.89 -2.38
CA THR A 41 11.68 -3.02 -2.92
C THR A 41 11.97 -1.99 -3.99
N ARG A 42 10.99 -1.68 -4.85
CA ARG A 42 11.14 -0.70 -5.93
C ARG A 42 11.32 0.72 -5.37
N THR A 43 10.51 1.11 -4.38
CA THR A 43 10.69 2.42 -3.72
C THR A 43 12.03 2.51 -3.00
N LEU A 44 12.44 1.43 -2.32
CA LEU A 44 13.72 1.37 -1.63
C LEU A 44 14.91 1.38 -2.60
N ALA A 45 14.80 0.76 -3.79
CA ALA A 45 15.82 0.80 -4.83
C ALA A 45 16.08 2.22 -5.30
N VAL A 46 15.02 2.99 -5.57
CA VAL A 46 15.16 4.40 -5.97
C VAL A 46 15.78 5.23 -4.86
N ALA A 47 15.31 5.06 -3.62
CA ALA A 47 15.89 5.75 -2.47
C ALA A 47 17.38 5.38 -2.30
N TRP A 48 17.74 4.11 -2.47
CA TRP A 48 19.11 3.61 -2.39
C TRP A 48 20.01 4.26 -3.43
N GLU A 49 19.63 4.23 -4.72
CA GLU A 49 20.45 4.79 -5.78
C GLU A 49 20.65 6.30 -5.62
N MET A 50 19.59 7.03 -5.27
CA MET A 50 19.70 8.47 -4.95
C MET A 50 20.68 8.72 -3.80
N PHE A 51 20.61 7.91 -2.74
CA PHE A 51 21.47 8.04 -1.57
C PHE A 51 22.93 7.69 -1.89
N ASN A 52 23.14 6.60 -2.62
CA ASN A 52 24.46 6.08 -2.98
C ASN A 52 25.20 7.01 -3.96
N HIS A 53 24.48 7.62 -4.91
CA HIS A 53 25.05 8.57 -5.87
C HIS A 53 25.10 10.01 -5.36
N HIS A 54 24.60 10.28 -4.14
CA HIS A 54 24.44 11.63 -3.60
C HIS A 54 23.60 12.55 -4.50
N ASP A 55 22.65 11.99 -5.26
CA ASP A 55 21.70 12.73 -6.11
C ASP A 55 20.34 12.81 -5.42
N TRP A 56 20.05 13.99 -4.87
CA TRP A 56 18.81 14.27 -4.14
C TRP A 56 17.72 14.88 -5.02
N LEU A 57 18.05 15.23 -6.26
CA LEU A 57 17.18 16.03 -7.12
C LEU A 57 16.46 15.13 -8.13
N VAL A 58 17.19 14.22 -8.77
CA VAL A 58 16.65 13.35 -9.82
C VAL A 58 16.54 11.92 -9.26
N PRO A 59 15.32 11.36 -9.17
CA PRO A 59 15.16 9.95 -8.83
C PRO A 59 15.80 9.06 -9.89
N HIS A 60 16.49 8.00 -9.46
CA HIS A 60 17.14 7.04 -10.35
C HIS A 60 16.67 5.61 -10.05
N ILE A 61 16.53 4.80 -11.09
CA ILE A 61 16.32 3.36 -10.95
C ILE A 61 17.14 2.61 -11.99
N ASN A 62 17.90 1.62 -11.54
CA ASN A 62 18.81 0.82 -12.35
C ASN A 62 19.78 1.69 -13.19
N GLY A 63 20.33 2.75 -12.59
CA GLY A 63 21.25 3.68 -13.25
C GLY A 63 20.60 4.67 -14.23
N ALA A 64 19.27 4.66 -14.38
CA ALA A 64 18.56 5.54 -15.29
C ALA A 64 17.68 6.57 -14.55
N PRO A 65 17.57 7.82 -15.03
CA PRO A 65 16.65 8.80 -14.48
C PRO A 65 15.18 8.31 -14.53
N TYR A 66 14.54 8.31 -13.36
CA TYR A 66 13.20 7.78 -13.13
C TYR A 66 12.19 8.92 -12.95
N SER A 67 11.73 9.48 -14.07
CA SER A 67 10.82 10.64 -14.05
C SER A 67 9.46 10.35 -13.46
N GLU A 68 9.00 9.09 -13.46
CA GLU A 68 7.64 8.70 -13.09
C GLU A 68 7.23 8.98 -11.64
N LYS A 69 8.18 9.34 -10.78
CA LYS A 69 7.97 9.60 -9.35
C LYS A 69 8.56 10.94 -8.94
N VAL A 70 7.99 11.47 -7.87
CA VAL A 70 8.35 12.75 -7.25
C VAL A 70 9.04 12.48 -5.91
N PRO A 71 9.79 13.43 -5.33
CA PRO A 71 10.91 13.09 -4.47
C PRO A 71 10.58 13.00 -2.97
N LEU A 72 9.39 13.46 -2.53
CA LEU A 72 9.17 13.73 -1.10
C LEU A 72 9.32 12.47 -0.22
N LEU A 73 8.81 11.33 -0.69
CA LEU A 73 8.96 10.08 0.07
C LEU A 73 10.44 9.68 0.21
N PHE A 74 11.24 9.84 -0.85
CA PHE A 74 12.66 9.54 -0.82
C PHE A 74 13.39 10.48 0.14
N TRP A 75 13.11 11.78 0.11
CA TRP A 75 13.69 12.73 1.05
C TRP A 75 13.41 12.39 2.52
N LEU A 76 12.19 11.90 2.82
CA LEU A 76 11.85 11.45 4.18
C LEU A 76 12.56 10.14 4.56
N ILE A 77 12.78 9.23 3.60
CA ILE A 77 13.59 8.03 3.79
C ILE A 77 15.05 8.43 4.08
N HIS A 78 15.62 9.31 3.26
CA HIS A 78 16.99 9.81 3.38
C HIS A 78 17.22 10.55 4.69
N ALA A 79 16.26 11.38 5.12
CA ALA A 79 16.33 12.09 6.39
C ALA A 79 16.55 11.12 7.57
N GLY A 80 15.91 9.96 7.58
CA GLY A 80 16.17 8.94 8.60
C GLY A 80 17.46 8.16 8.35
N TRP A 81 17.85 7.91 7.11
CA TRP A 81 19.14 7.27 6.83
C TRP A 81 20.35 8.14 7.23
N PHE A 82 20.24 9.47 7.18
CA PHE A 82 21.26 10.37 7.73
C PHE A 82 21.41 10.25 9.26
N VAL A 83 20.35 9.84 9.96
CA VAL A 83 20.34 9.73 11.44
C VAL A 83 20.65 8.31 11.91
N PHE A 84 20.07 7.30 11.25
CA PHE A 84 20.08 5.89 11.68
C PHE A 84 20.92 4.98 10.77
N GLY A 85 21.59 5.53 9.76
CA GLY A 85 22.25 4.75 8.71
C GLY A 85 21.26 4.11 7.75
N VAL A 86 21.77 3.55 6.65
CA VAL A 86 20.93 2.92 5.62
C VAL A 86 20.37 1.58 6.10
N ASN A 87 19.06 1.50 6.28
CA ASN A 87 18.35 0.32 6.73
C ASN A 87 16.90 0.31 6.19
N ASP A 88 16.20 -0.82 6.28
CA ASP A 88 14.79 -0.92 5.91
C ASP A 88 13.84 -0.61 7.08
N VAL A 89 14.34 -0.58 8.32
CA VAL A 89 13.57 -0.32 9.55
C VAL A 89 12.94 1.08 9.53
N TRP A 90 13.72 2.13 9.24
CA TRP A 90 13.22 3.51 9.22
C TRP A 90 12.08 3.71 8.20
N PRO A 91 12.24 3.36 6.91
CA PRO A 91 11.15 3.44 5.94
C PRO A 91 9.85 2.73 6.37
N ARG A 92 9.97 1.61 7.08
CA ARG A 92 8.80 0.85 7.58
C ARG A 92 8.14 1.53 8.76
N VAL A 93 8.92 2.03 9.72
CA VAL A 93 8.41 2.86 10.82
C VAL A 93 7.73 4.12 10.28
N LEU A 94 8.26 4.70 9.20
CA LEU A 94 7.68 5.86 8.53
C LEU A 94 6.26 5.57 7.99
N GLU A 95 6.03 4.41 7.37
CA GLU A 95 4.69 3.99 6.94
C GLU A 95 3.72 3.82 8.12
N VAL A 96 4.21 3.28 9.24
CA VAL A 96 3.42 3.21 10.48
C VAL A 96 3.09 4.62 10.99
N ILE A 97 4.02 5.58 10.94
CA ILE A 97 3.73 6.96 11.32
C ILE A 97 2.65 7.57 10.40
N PHE A 98 2.72 7.33 9.10
CA PHE A 98 1.73 7.84 8.14
C PHE A 98 0.35 7.25 8.37
N GLY A 99 0.21 5.94 8.56
CA GLY A 99 -1.08 5.34 8.88
C GLY A 99 -1.67 5.86 10.19
N GLY A 100 -0.84 6.07 11.23
CA GLY A 100 -1.27 6.66 12.49
C GLY A 100 -1.74 8.12 12.31
N ALA A 101 -1.02 8.89 11.49
CA ALA A 101 -1.41 10.26 11.13
C ALA A 101 -2.75 10.30 10.39
N GLN A 102 -3.02 9.36 9.48
CA GLN A 102 -4.32 9.27 8.78
C GLN A 102 -5.47 9.04 9.78
N LEU A 103 -5.29 8.16 10.77
CA LEU A 103 -6.30 7.91 11.81
C LEU A 103 -6.57 9.16 12.67
N VAL A 104 -5.53 9.92 13.02
CA VAL A 104 -5.69 11.20 13.74
C VAL A 104 -6.43 12.21 12.86
N LEU A 105 -5.99 12.37 11.60
CA LEU A 105 -6.57 13.34 10.69
C LEU A 105 -8.04 13.04 10.38
N VAL A 106 -8.43 11.78 10.17
CA VAL A 106 -9.84 11.41 9.95
C VAL A 106 -10.68 11.65 11.20
N SER A 107 -10.14 11.42 12.41
CA SER A 107 -10.84 11.73 13.67
C SER A 107 -11.08 13.24 13.83
N VAL A 108 -10.08 14.07 13.55
CA VAL A 108 -10.22 15.53 13.62
C VAL A 108 -11.13 16.06 12.52
N LEU A 109 -11.07 15.47 11.32
CA LEU A 109 -11.94 15.82 10.20
C LEU A 109 -13.41 15.51 10.54
N ALA A 110 -13.67 14.31 11.08
CA ALA A 110 -14.98 13.90 11.59
C ALA A 110 -15.49 14.87 12.67
N GLN A 111 -14.64 15.28 13.63
CA GLN A 111 -15.04 16.19 14.69
C GLN A 111 -15.53 17.54 14.15
N ARG A 112 -14.90 18.06 13.10
CA ARG A 112 -15.27 19.36 12.49
C ARG A 112 -16.48 19.28 11.59
N LEU A 113 -16.64 18.18 10.88
CA LEU A 113 -17.73 17.97 9.92
C LEU A 113 -19.04 17.53 10.59
N PHE A 114 -18.95 16.92 11.78
CA PHE A 114 -20.08 16.38 12.53
C PHE A 114 -20.12 16.96 13.97
N PRO A 115 -20.21 18.29 14.15
CA PRO A 115 -20.15 18.92 15.48
C PRO A 115 -21.26 18.45 16.42
N ASN A 116 -22.44 18.17 15.88
CA ASN A 116 -23.61 17.68 16.64
C ASN A 116 -23.58 16.17 16.89
N ARG A 117 -22.59 15.45 16.33
CA ARG A 117 -22.46 13.99 16.44
C ARG A 117 -21.02 13.62 16.81
N PRO A 118 -20.56 13.95 18.03
CA PRO A 118 -19.18 13.71 18.47
C PRO A 118 -18.78 12.23 18.43
N TRP A 119 -19.75 11.32 18.39
CA TRP A 119 -19.48 9.89 18.19
C TRP A 119 -18.81 9.58 16.85
N VAL A 120 -19.06 10.35 15.78
CA VAL A 120 -18.43 10.13 14.46
C VAL A 120 -16.91 10.29 14.55
N ALA A 121 -16.44 11.29 15.31
CA ALA A 121 -15.00 11.51 15.57
C ALA A 121 -14.32 10.36 16.32
N LYS A 122 -15.10 9.61 17.11
CA LYS A 122 -14.64 8.41 17.80
C LYS A 122 -14.77 7.17 16.92
N GLY A 123 -15.78 7.08 16.06
CA GLY A 123 -16.10 5.90 15.24
C GLY A 123 -15.29 5.79 13.95
N ALA A 124 -15.08 6.90 13.23
CA ALA A 124 -14.36 6.93 11.96
C ALA A 124 -12.95 6.30 12.02
N PRO A 125 -12.07 6.59 13.00
CA PRO A 125 -10.77 5.93 13.06
C PRO A 125 -10.86 4.42 13.33
N TRP A 126 -11.84 3.96 14.12
CA TRP A 126 -12.09 2.51 14.30
C TRP A 126 -12.54 1.85 12.99
N ILE A 127 -13.27 2.55 12.14
CA ILE A 127 -13.65 2.03 10.83
C ILE A 127 -12.41 1.94 9.94
N LEU A 128 -11.66 3.03 9.81
CA LEU A 128 -10.49 3.09 8.94
C LEU A 128 -9.43 2.03 9.30
N LEU A 129 -9.11 1.88 10.59
CA LEU A 129 -8.09 0.92 11.04
C LEU A 129 -8.46 -0.54 10.79
N ALA A 130 -9.75 -0.85 10.62
CA ALA A 130 -10.23 -2.22 10.45
C ALA A 130 -10.39 -2.62 8.98
N LEU A 131 -10.24 -1.68 8.04
CA LEU A 131 -10.30 -1.96 6.62
C LEU A 131 -9.06 -2.77 6.21
N GLY A 132 -9.22 -4.10 6.08
CA GLY A 132 -8.09 -5.00 5.94
C GLY A 132 -7.21 -4.71 4.72
N TYR A 133 -7.84 -4.38 3.58
CA TYR A 133 -7.11 -3.97 2.39
C TYR A 133 -6.29 -2.69 2.60
N ALA A 134 -6.93 -1.65 3.17
CA ALA A 134 -6.27 -0.38 3.46
C ALA A 134 -5.14 -0.54 4.48
N PHE A 135 -5.32 -1.43 5.46
CA PHE A 135 -4.30 -1.77 6.45
C PHE A 135 -3.09 -2.42 5.78
N LEU A 136 -3.26 -3.50 5.01
CA LEU A 136 -2.14 -4.23 4.38
C LEU A 136 -1.37 -3.38 3.36
N PHE A 137 -2.07 -2.60 2.53
CA PHE A 137 -1.43 -1.67 1.59
C PHE A 137 -0.83 -0.45 2.28
N GLY A 138 -1.40 -0.02 3.41
CA GLY A 138 -0.86 1.04 4.26
C GLY A 138 0.45 0.68 4.96
N LEU A 139 0.89 -0.59 4.89
CA LEU A 139 2.18 -1.06 5.42
C LEU A 139 3.23 -1.31 4.33
N GLN A 140 2.91 -1.02 3.06
CA GLN A 140 3.89 -1.08 1.97
C GLN A 140 4.60 0.27 1.85
N ILE A 141 5.91 0.26 1.56
CA ILE A 141 6.70 1.49 1.38
C ILE A 141 6.32 2.11 0.04
N MET A 142 5.27 2.94 0.05
CA MET A 142 4.55 3.39 -1.13
C MET A 142 4.06 4.84 -0.99
N TYR A 143 4.08 5.57 -2.09
CA TYR A 143 3.70 6.99 -2.17
C TYR A 143 2.24 7.25 -1.77
N GLU A 144 1.38 6.28 -1.98
CA GLU A 144 -0.06 6.29 -1.69
C GLU A 144 -0.35 6.59 -0.22
N VAL A 145 0.45 6.03 0.69
CA VAL A 145 0.23 6.13 2.13
C VAL A 145 0.53 7.56 2.61
N LEU A 146 1.66 8.13 2.16
CA LEU A 146 2.01 9.53 2.40
C LEU A 146 1.03 10.49 1.71
N LEU A 147 0.58 10.16 0.49
CA LEU A 147 -0.40 10.97 -0.23
C LEU A 147 -1.71 11.07 0.56
N ALA A 148 -2.19 9.97 1.13
CA ALA A 148 -3.40 9.96 1.95
C ALA A 148 -3.30 10.90 3.17
N VAL A 149 -2.12 11.02 3.79
CA VAL A 149 -1.86 11.99 4.86
C VAL A 149 -2.07 13.42 4.34
N TRP A 150 -1.45 13.76 3.20
CA TRP A 150 -1.54 15.11 2.62
C TRP A 150 -2.93 15.46 2.10
N VAL A 151 -3.66 14.49 1.52
CA VAL A 151 -5.07 14.64 1.15
C VAL A 151 -5.91 14.98 2.38
N LEU A 152 -5.81 14.19 3.45
CA LEU A 152 -6.56 14.43 4.67
C LEU A 152 -6.20 15.76 5.33
N ALA A 153 -4.91 16.12 5.37
CA ALA A 153 -4.44 17.39 5.90
C ALA A 153 -4.97 18.59 5.09
N ALA A 154 -4.97 18.49 3.75
CA ALA A 154 -5.52 19.50 2.85
C ALA A 154 -7.04 19.65 3.05
N LEU A 155 -7.79 18.54 3.04
CA LEU A 155 -9.22 18.55 3.27
C LEU A 155 -9.59 19.13 4.63
N LEU A 156 -8.80 18.82 5.67
CA LEU A 156 -8.96 19.41 7.01
C LEU A 156 -8.73 20.94 7.02
N CYS A 157 -7.98 21.50 6.06
CA CYS A 157 -7.81 22.95 5.93
C CYS A 157 -9.04 23.64 5.34
N LEU A 158 -9.89 22.93 4.60
CA LEU A 158 -11.16 23.43 4.04
C LEU A 158 -12.31 23.41 5.06
N THR A 159 -12.18 22.64 6.14
CA THR A 159 -13.23 22.52 7.17
C THR A 159 -13.23 23.68 8.17
N PRO A 160 -14.41 24.12 8.64
CA PRO A 160 -14.52 25.18 9.66
C PRO A 160 -13.99 24.70 11.02
N LYS A 161 -13.52 25.65 11.83
CA LYS A 161 -13.20 25.47 13.26
C LYS A 161 -14.15 26.31 14.11
N PRO A 162 -14.35 25.98 15.40
CA PRO A 162 -15.28 26.73 16.26
C PRO A 162 -15.00 28.24 16.30
N GLN A 163 -13.73 28.65 16.27
CA GLN A 163 -13.31 30.06 16.30
C GLN A 163 -13.02 30.65 14.91
N ARG A 164 -13.19 29.87 13.83
CA ARG A 164 -12.85 30.30 12.46
C ARG A 164 -13.67 29.54 11.42
N ALA A 165 -14.67 30.20 10.84
CA ALA A 165 -15.44 29.65 9.73
C ALA A 165 -14.64 29.58 8.42
N GLU A 166 -13.74 30.55 8.21
CA GLU A 166 -12.94 30.63 6.99
C GLU A 166 -11.88 29.50 6.89
N PRO A 167 -11.70 28.86 5.71
CA PRO A 167 -10.61 27.91 5.48
C PRO A 167 -9.20 28.46 5.73
N ARG A 168 -8.25 27.55 5.92
CA ARG A 168 -6.82 27.88 6.09
C ARG A 168 -6.10 27.79 4.75
N TRP A 169 -6.29 28.78 3.89
CA TRP A 169 -5.84 28.75 2.49
C TRP A 169 -4.34 28.54 2.29
N VAL A 170 -3.49 29.22 3.06
CA VAL A 170 -2.02 29.05 2.95
C VAL A 170 -1.63 27.60 3.30
N LEU A 171 -2.14 27.09 4.42
CA LEU A 171 -1.87 25.71 4.84
C LEU A 171 -2.46 24.68 3.88
N PHE A 172 -3.64 24.97 3.31
CA PHE A 172 -4.23 24.16 2.24
C PHE A 172 -3.27 24.08 1.04
N GLY A 173 -2.74 25.21 0.58
CA GLY A 173 -1.78 25.25 -0.53
C GLY A 173 -0.47 24.49 -0.22
N VAL A 174 0.04 24.62 1.01
CA VAL A 174 1.23 23.86 1.46
C VAL A 174 0.94 22.36 1.46
N CYS A 175 -0.18 21.90 2.01
CA CYS A 175 -0.55 20.48 1.99
C CYS A 175 -0.76 19.96 0.55
N VAL A 176 -1.35 20.77 -0.34
CA VAL A 176 -1.47 20.43 -1.76
C VAL A 176 -0.09 20.31 -2.41
N GLY A 177 0.83 21.25 -2.16
CA GLY A 177 2.21 21.19 -2.65
C GLY A 177 2.97 19.95 -2.18
N LEU A 178 2.84 19.58 -0.91
CA LEU A 178 3.46 18.36 -0.36
C LEU A 178 2.83 17.09 -0.95
N GLY A 179 1.52 17.06 -1.18
CA GLY A 179 0.86 15.98 -1.90
C GLY A 179 1.31 15.87 -3.37
N LEU A 180 1.49 17.01 -4.04
CA LEU A 180 2.05 17.08 -5.40
C LEU A 180 3.50 16.57 -5.45
N LEU A 181 4.31 16.89 -4.45
CA LEU A 181 5.68 16.36 -4.31
C LEU A 181 5.72 14.88 -3.85
N THR A 182 4.58 14.29 -3.49
CA THR A 182 4.46 12.86 -3.12
C THR A 182 4.04 11.98 -4.29
N LYS A 183 3.04 12.40 -5.08
CA LYS A 183 2.54 11.58 -6.20
C LYS A 183 2.12 12.38 -7.44
N GLY A 184 2.64 13.59 -7.59
CA GLY A 184 2.36 14.44 -8.74
C GLY A 184 0.89 14.89 -8.81
N PRO A 185 0.39 15.19 -10.02
CA PRO A 185 -0.92 15.81 -10.22
C PRO A 185 -2.13 15.06 -9.66
N VAL A 186 -2.01 13.75 -9.38
CA VAL A 186 -3.11 12.96 -8.80
C VAL A 186 -3.57 13.50 -7.44
N MET A 187 -2.71 14.22 -6.70
CA MET A 187 -3.11 14.96 -5.50
C MET A 187 -4.32 15.87 -5.75
N LEU A 188 -4.37 16.53 -6.91
CA LEU A 188 -5.47 17.43 -7.27
C LEU A 188 -6.78 16.68 -7.43
N LEU A 189 -6.77 15.46 -7.97
CA LEU A 189 -7.97 14.64 -8.12
C LEU A 189 -8.69 14.43 -6.78
N HIS A 190 -7.92 14.12 -5.73
CA HIS A 190 -8.44 13.82 -4.40
C HIS A 190 -9.03 15.06 -3.69
N VAL A 191 -8.53 16.27 -3.97
CA VAL A 191 -8.97 17.51 -3.30
C VAL A 191 -9.88 18.40 -4.14
N ALA A 192 -9.89 18.22 -5.47
CA ALA A 192 -10.61 19.09 -6.39
C ALA A 192 -12.11 19.09 -6.13
N PHE A 193 -12.72 17.92 -5.96
CA PHE A 193 -14.17 17.87 -5.79
C PHE A 193 -14.67 18.43 -4.46
N PRO A 194 -14.06 18.12 -3.30
CA PRO A 194 -14.39 18.83 -2.05
C PRO A 194 -14.19 20.35 -2.14
N PHE A 195 -13.17 20.81 -2.87
CA PHE A 195 -12.93 22.24 -3.09
C PHE A 195 -13.99 22.88 -4.01
N VAL A 196 -14.20 22.35 -5.22
CA VAL A 196 -15.14 22.89 -6.22
C VAL A 196 -16.59 22.81 -5.72
N LEU A 197 -16.95 21.70 -5.07
CA LEU A 197 -18.28 21.50 -4.50
C LEU A 197 -18.44 22.11 -3.10
N GLY A 198 -17.48 22.93 -2.66
CA GLY A 198 -17.47 23.66 -1.38
C GLY A 198 -18.84 24.20 -0.96
N PRO A 199 -19.52 25.00 -1.79
CA PRO A 199 -20.84 25.56 -1.46
C PRO A 199 -21.93 24.53 -1.15
N LEU A 200 -21.79 23.27 -1.60
CA LEU A 200 -22.76 22.22 -1.30
C LEU A 200 -22.69 21.72 0.15
N TRP A 201 -21.52 21.81 0.80
CA TRP A 201 -21.29 21.23 2.13
C TRP A 201 -20.75 22.22 3.18
N ASN A 202 -20.25 23.39 2.77
CA ASN A 202 -19.67 24.41 3.64
C ASN A 202 -20.45 25.72 3.55
N ASP A 203 -20.95 26.22 4.68
CA ASP A 203 -21.77 27.43 4.72
C ASP A 203 -20.95 28.69 4.40
N TRP A 204 -19.72 28.81 4.91
CA TRP A 204 -18.83 29.93 4.56
C TRP A 204 -18.53 29.98 3.06
N ALA A 205 -18.33 28.82 2.42
CA ALA A 205 -18.14 28.72 0.97
C ALA A 205 -19.38 29.19 0.18
N ARG A 206 -20.57 28.87 0.67
CA ARG A 206 -21.84 29.30 0.10
C ARG A 206 -22.03 30.81 0.16
N ASP A 207 -21.67 31.41 1.29
CA ASP A 207 -21.86 32.83 1.56
C ASP A 207 -20.73 33.70 0.97
N ASN A 208 -19.52 33.14 0.80
CA ASN A 208 -18.32 33.86 0.37
C ASN A 208 -17.70 33.26 -0.90
N ARG A 209 -18.52 32.92 -1.91
CA ARG A 209 -18.07 32.18 -3.12
C ARG A 209 -16.85 32.79 -3.80
N VAL A 210 -16.83 34.12 -4.00
CA VAL A 210 -15.71 34.81 -4.65
C VAL A 210 -14.41 34.61 -3.88
N ARG A 211 -14.46 34.74 -2.54
CA ARG A 211 -13.29 34.54 -1.67
C ARG A 211 -12.89 33.07 -1.60
N TRP A 212 -13.85 32.14 -1.58
CA TRP A 212 -13.60 30.71 -1.60
C TRP A 212 -12.80 30.28 -2.83
N TYR A 213 -13.31 30.61 -4.02
CA TYR A 213 -12.62 30.22 -5.26
C TYR A 213 -11.35 31.03 -5.48
N GLY A 214 -11.36 32.35 -5.24
CA GLY A 214 -10.18 33.19 -5.42
C GLY A 214 -9.01 32.78 -4.53
N ARG A 215 -9.23 32.62 -3.22
CA ARG A 215 -8.17 32.17 -2.29
C ARG A 215 -7.80 30.70 -2.48
N GLY A 216 -8.76 29.87 -2.91
CA GLY A 216 -8.50 28.49 -3.27
C GLY A 216 -7.59 28.34 -4.49
N VAL A 217 -7.82 29.11 -5.56
CA VAL A 217 -6.93 29.15 -6.73
C VAL A 217 -5.54 29.62 -6.34
N LEU A 218 -5.42 30.68 -5.53
CA LEU A 218 -4.11 31.12 -5.03
C LEU A 218 -3.39 30.03 -4.22
N ALA A 219 -4.12 29.25 -3.42
CA ALA A 219 -3.56 28.13 -2.69
C ALA A 219 -3.12 26.97 -3.61
N LEU A 220 -3.87 26.68 -4.68
CA LEU A 220 -3.48 25.70 -5.69
C LEU A 220 -2.23 26.16 -6.46
N LEU A 221 -2.13 27.46 -6.78
CA LEU A 221 -0.94 28.05 -7.39
C LEU A 221 0.27 27.96 -6.47
N LEU A 222 0.11 28.17 -5.15
CA LEU A 222 1.18 27.92 -4.17
C LEU A 222 1.64 26.45 -4.21
N GLY A 223 0.70 25.50 -4.21
CA GLY A 223 1.04 24.07 -4.31
C GLY A 223 1.76 23.74 -5.63
N GLY A 224 1.30 24.30 -6.75
CA GLY A 224 1.94 24.17 -8.05
C GLY A 224 3.36 24.78 -8.08
N ALA A 225 3.55 25.95 -7.45
CA ALA A 225 4.85 26.58 -7.33
C ALA A 225 5.83 25.71 -6.52
N MET A 226 5.38 25.04 -5.47
CA MET A 226 6.21 24.08 -4.72
C MET A 226 6.63 22.88 -5.58
N LEU A 227 5.73 22.34 -6.40
CA LEU A 227 6.06 21.26 -7.34
C LEU A 227 7.08 21.75 -8.38
N LEU A 228 6.85 22.93 -8.97
CA LEU A 228 7.74 23.51 -9.97
C LEU A 228 9.12 23.86 -9.41
N ALA A 229 9.20 24.28 -8.14
CA ALA A 229 10.46 24.54 -7.47
C ALA A 229 11.38 23.31 -7.42
N TRP A 230 10.83 22.10 -7.46
CA TRP A 230 11.60 20.87 -7.65
C TRP A 230 11.67 20.45 -9.12
N ALA A 231 10.54 20.43 -9.84
CA ALA A 231 10.45 19.85 -11.17
C ALA A 231 11.31 20.59 -12.21
N LEU A 232 11.44 21.91 -12.09
CA LEU A 232 12.29 22.71 -12.99
C LEU A 232 13.77 22.34 -12.84
N PRO A 233 14.42 22.48 -11.67
CA PRO A 233 15.82 22.10 -11.53
C PRO A 233 16.05 20.61 -11.81
N ALA A 234 15.15 19.71 -11.38
CA ALA A 234 15.26 18.28 -11.69
C ALA A 234 15.18 18.01 -13.19
N GLY A 235 14.30 18.70 -13.91
CA GLY A 235 14.17 18.59 -15.35
C GLY A 235 15.44 19.00 -16.10
N PHE A 236 16.13 20.05 -15.62
CA PHE A 236 17.40 20.47 -16.22
C PHE A 236 18.56 19.53 -15.85
N ALA A 237 18.59 19.02 -14.62
CA ALA A 237 19.65 18.12 -14.16
C ALA A 237 19.55 16.71 -14.78
N GLY A 238 18.34 16.18 -14.99
CA GLY A 238 18.13 14.81 -15.48
C GLY A 238 18.33 14.62 -16.99
N GLY A 239 18.64 15.68 -17.73
CA GLY A 239 18.84 15.65 -19.18
C GLY A 239 17.55 15.69 -20.01
N GLU A 240 17.71 15.81 -21.33
CA GLU A 240 16.59 16.10 -22.25
C GLU A 240 15.49 15.03 -22.22
N ALA A 241 15.89 13.75 -22.25
CA ALA A 241 14.93 12.64 -22.22
C ALA A 241 14.12 12.61 -20.91
N TYR A 242 14.76 12.89 -19.77
CA TYR A 242 14.08 12.99 -18.49
C TYR A 242 13.11 14.18 -18.46
N ARG A 243 13.56 15.35 -18.92
CA ARG A 243 12.76 16.57 -19.01
C ARG A 243 11.50 16.37 -19.84
N GLN A 244 11.64 15.77 -21.03
CA GLN A 244 10.51 15.47 -21.91
C GLN A 244 9.51 14.52 -21.25
N ARG A 245 10.01 13.46 -20.58
CA ARG A 245 9.15 12.52 -19.86
C ARG A 245 8.43 13.13 -18.66
N LEU A 246 9.13 13.98 -17.91
CA LEU A 246 8.60 14.64 -16.71
C LEU A 246 7.46 15.62 -17.04
N PHE A 247 7.63 16.45 -18.08
CA PHE A 247 6.64 17.48 -18.42
C PHE A 247 5.57 17.04 -19.42
N PHE A 248 5.92 16.22 -20.42
CA PHE A 248 5.03 15.96 -21.57
C PHE A 248 4.46 14.54 -21.58
N THR A 249 5.26 13.51 -21.31
CA THR A 249 4.82 12.11 -21.47
C THR A 249 4.01 11.58 -20.28
N GLN A 250 4.23 12.09 -19.06
CA GLN A 250 3.45 11.67 -17.88
C GLN A 250 2.03 12.22 -17.84
N THR A 251 1.78 13.35 -18.49
CA THR A 251 0.46 14.01 -18.51
C THR A 251 -0.40 13.48 -19.66
N ALA A 252 0.20 13.17 -20.82
CA ALA A 252 -0.52 12.73 -22.02
C ALA A 252 -0.52 11.19 -22.23
N GLY A 253 0.57 10.49 -21.89
CA GLY A 253 0.73 9.06 -22.20
C GLY A 253 -0.09 8.11 -21.34
N ARG A 254 -0.30 8.44 -20.04
CA ARG A 254 -1.10 7.60 -19.12
C ARG A 254 -2.61 7.66 -19.39
N VAL A 255 -3.10 8.70 -20.06
CA VAL A 255 -4.52 8.85 -20.42
C VAL A 255 -4.85 8.12 -21.72
N VAL A 256 -3.89 8.02 -22.65
CA VAL A 256 -4.16 7.52 -24.02
C VAL A 256 -3.57 6.13 -24.29
N ASN A 257 -2.49 5.70 -23.63
CA ASN A 257 -1.80 4.42 -23.94
C ASN A 257 -1.35 3.64 -22.68
N ALA A 258 -2.27 3.30 -21.76
CA ALA A 258 -1.97 2.41 -20.64
C ALA A 258 -2.49 0.97 -20.92
N PHE A 259 -1.77 0.22 -21.77
CA PHE A 259 -2.16 -1.15 -22.12
C PHE A 259 -1.92 -2.17 -20.98
N ASP A 260 -1.05 -1.88 -20.00
CA ASP A 260 -0.64 -2.89 -19.00
C ASP A 260 -1.61 -3.10 -17.82
N HIS A 261 -2.63 -2.26 -17.62
CA HIS A 261 -3.62 -2.45 -16.54
C HIS A 261 -5.02 -1.98 -16.94
N ALA A 262 -5.34 -2.04 -18.23
CA ALA A 262 -6.63 -1.60 -18.75
C ALA A 262 -7.76 -2.47 -18.15
N ARG A 263 -8.69 -1.82 -17.45
CA ARG A 263 -9.87 -2.47 -16.84
C ARG A 263 -11.14 -1.72 -17.24
N PRO A 264 -12.28 -2.41 -17.38
CA PRO A 264 -13.54 -1.77 -17.74
C PRO A 264 -13.95 -0.71 -16.71
N PHE A 265 -14.78 0.26 -17.12
CA PHE A 265 -15.09 1.40 -16.24
C PHE A 265 -15.77 0.98 -14.93
N TRP A 266 -16.60 -0.07 -14.96
CA TRP A 266 -17.30 -0.61 -13.80
C TRP A 266 -16.42 -1.43 -12.85
N TRP A 267 -15.13 -1.62 -13.14
CA TRP A 267 -14.27 -2.58 -12.42
C TRP A 267 -14.14 -2.33 -10.92
N TYR A 268 -14.20 -1.08 -10.44
CA TYR A 268 -14.18 -0.80 -9.00
C TYR A 268 -15.46 -1.25 -8.29
N VAL A 269 -16.62 -1.26 -8.96
CA VAL A 269 -17.92 -1.59 -8.35
C VAL A 269 -17.94 -2.97 -7.68
N PRO A 270 -17.56 -4.07 -8.36
CA PRO A 270 -17.51 -5.39 -7.72
C PRO A 270 -16.41 -5.49 -6.64
N MET A 271 -15.43 -4.58 -6.64
CA MET A 271 -14.33 -4.59 -5.68
C MET A 271 -14.67 -3.85 -4.38
N ILE A 272 -15.65 -2.93 -4.38
CA ILE A 272 -16.05 -2.14 -3.20
C ILE A 272 -16.32 -3.03 -1.97
N PRO A 273 -17.04 -4.16 -2.06
CA PRO A 273 -17.24 -5.02 -0.89
C PRO A 273 -15.94 -5.56 -0.29
N ALA A 274 -14.96 -5.93 -1.11
CA ALA A 274 -13.66 -6.39 -0.62
C ALA A 274 -12.84 -5.23 -0.03
N LEU A 275 -12.85 -4.07 -0.69
CA LEU A 275 -12.15 -2.87 -0.23
C LEU A 275 -12.72 -2.34 1.11
N LEU A 276 -14.04 -2.47 1.32
CA LEU A 276 -14.71 -2.03 2.54
C LEU A 276 -14.87 -3.15 3.60
N PHE A 277 -14.31 -4.34 3.37
CA PHE A 277 -14.35 -5.43 4.33
C PHE A 277 -13.56 -5.04 5.60
N PRO A 278 -14.09 -5.26 6.82
CA PRO A 278 -15.24 -6.10 7.14
C PRO A 278 -16.61 -5.39 7.14
N PHE A 279 -16.68 -4.07 6.96
CA PHE A 279 -17.93 -3.31 7.04
C PHE A 279 -18.94 -3.66 5.94
N SER A 280 -18.45 -4.15 4.80
CA SER A 280 -19.30 -4.72 3.75
C SER A 280 -20.08 -5.96 4.21
N GLY A 281 -19.61 -6.70 5.21
CA GLY A 281 -20.34 -7.82 5.81
C GLY A 281 -21.21 -7.42 7.01
N TRP A 282 -21.31 -6.12 7.34
CA TRP A 282 -22.09 -5.63 8.47
C TRP A 282 -23.44 -5.06 8.01
N PRO A 283 -24.56 -5.77 8.14
CA PRO A 283 -25.85 -5.34 7.59
C PRO A 283 -26.31 -3.97 8.12
N ARG A 284 -25.96 -3.60 9.35
CA ARG A 284 -26.28 -2.27 9.89
C ARG A 284 -25.58 -1.14 9.13
N ALA A 285 -24.37 -1.35 8.62
CA ALA A 285 -23.70 -0.35 7.78
C ALA A 285 -24.51 -0.08 6.51
N TRP A 286 -25.01 -1.14 5.87
CA TRP A 286 -25.88 -1.01 4.70
C TRP A 286 -27.22 -0.38 5.03
N ALA A 287 -27.89 -0.81 6.10
CA ALA A 287 -29.13 -0.21 6.55
C ALA A 287 -28.95 1.29 6.84
N ALA A 288 -27.82 1.68 7.46
CA ALA A 288 -27.49 3.06 7.70
C ALA A 288 -27.35 3.86 6.39
N LEU A 289 -26.66 3.33 5.39
CA LEU A 289 -26.47 3.98 4.09
C LEU A 289 -27.78 4.10 3.28
N VAL A 290 -28.57 3.02 3.20
CA VAL A 290 -29.82 2.96 2.42
C VAL A 290 -30.92 3.83 3.05
N THR A 291 -30.90 4.01 4.37
CA THR A 291 -31.91 4.84 5.06
C THR A 291 -31.53 6.32 5.13
N LEU A 292 -30.39 6.73 4.57
CA LEU A 292 -30.04 8.15 4.44
C LEU A 292 -31.09 8.86 3.59
N ARG A 293 -31.70 9.90 4.17
CA ARG A 293 -32.65 10.77 3.48
C ARG A 293 -32.25 12.22 3.63
N ARG A 294 -32.66 13.05 2.66
CA ARG A 294 -32.50 14.50 2.73
C ARG A 294 -33.37 15.07 3.87
N PRO A 295 -32.96 16.16 4.52
CA PRO A 295 -31.70 16.90 4.32
C PRO A 295 -30.49 16.18 4.96
N LEU A 296 -29.35 16.19 4.25
CA LEU A 296 -28.10 15.62 4.75
C LEU A 296 -27.31 16.67 5.54
N ASP A 297 -26.67 16.25 6.64
CA ASP A 297 -25.77 17.12 7.38
C ASP A 297 -24.52 17.50 6.56
N ALA A 298 -23.78 18.51 7.00
CA ALA A 298 -22.60 19.01 6.28
C ALA A 298 -21.54 17.93 6.08
N GLY A 299 -21.33 17.06 7.07
CA GLY A 299 -20.36 15.98 7.00
C GLY A 299 -20.71 14.88 5.99
N LEU A 300 -21.97 14.45 5.90
CA LEU A 300 -22.40 13.52 4.86
C LEU A 300 -22.32 14.15 3.47
N ARG A 301 -22.72 15.43 3.33
CA ARG A 301 -22.57 16.18 2.07
C ARG A 301 -21.11 16.24 1.63
N PHE A 302 -20.20 16.55 2.55
CA PHE A 302 -18.76 16.56 2.31
C PHE A 302 -18.26 15.18 1.83
N ALA A 303 -18.60 14.11 2.56
CA ALA A 303 -18.15 12.76 2.21
C ALA A 303 -18.64 12.32 0.82
N LEU A 304 -19.90 12.65 0.46
CA LEU A 304 -20.43 12.38 -0.87
C LEU A 304 -19.79 13.24 -1.97
N CYS A 305 -19.55 14.53 -1.70
CA CYS A 305 -18.83 15.43 -2.62
C CYS A 305 -17.36 15.03 -2.82
N TRP A 306 -16.80 14.24 -1.91
CA TRP A 306 -15.48 13.67 -2.04
C TRP A 306 -15.51 12.33 -2.79
N LEU A 307 -16.18 11.32 -2.21
CA LEU A 307 -16.08 9.93 -2.67
C LEU A 307 -16.68 9.70 -4.04
N VAL A 308 -17.90 10.19 -4.28
CA VAL A 308 -18.66 9.87 -5.50
C VAL A 308 -17.91 10.35 -6.75
N PRO A 309 -17.56 11.64 -6.88
CA PRO A 309 -16.90 12.10 -8.09
C PRO A 309 -15.48 11.56 -8.24
N VAL A 310 -14.73 11.35 -7.16
CA VAL A 310 -13.38 10.76 -7.24
C VAL A 310 -13.46 9.31 -7.74
N MET A 311 -14.38 8.51 -7.21
CA MET A 311 -14.58 7.13 -7.67
C MET A 311 -15.07 7.06 -9.11
N VAL A 312 -15.92 8.00 -9.55
CA VAL A 312 -16.34 8.12 -10.95
C VAL A 312 -15.14 8.41 -11.84
N VAL A 313 -14.28 9.38 -11.50
CA VAL A 313 -13.10 9.67 -12.32
C VAL A 313 -12.12 8.50 -12.35
N PHE A 314 -11.83 7.86 -11.20
CA PHE A 314 -10.99 6.65 -11.18
C PHE A 314 -11.58 5.52 -12.05
N SER A 315 -12.89 5.41 -12.13
CA SER A 315 -13.59 4.45 -12.99
C SER A 315 -13.37 4.74 -14.48
N PHE A 316 -13.21 6.00 -14.89
CA PHE A 316 -12.92 6.37 -16.28
C PHE A 316 -11.44 6.28 -16.67
N ILE A 317 -10.51 6.27 -15.70
CA ILE A 317 -9.07 6.09 -15.98
C ILE A 317 -8.80 4.63 -16.40
N SER A 318 -8.09 4.42 -17.51
CA SER A 318 -7.84 3.10 -18.10
C SER A 318 -7.06 2.17 -17.17
N GLY A 319 -5.90 2.60 -16.66
CA GLY A 319 -5.10 1.88 -15.69
C GLY A 319 -5.71 1.90 -14.28
N LYS A 320 -6.16 0.74 -13.78
CA LYS A 320 -6.84 0.64 -12.46
C LYS A 320 -6.07 -0.20 -11.44
N GLN A 321 -5.56 0.49 -10.42
CA GLN A 321 -5.00 0.03 -9.15
C GLN A 321 -6.03 -0.18 -8.02
N LEU A 322 -6.16 -1.33 -7.36
CA LEU A 322 -7.00 -1.41 -6.14
C LEU A 322 -6.53 -0.48 -5.01
N TYR A 323 -5.24 -0.12 -4.97
CA TYR A 323 -4.66 0.80 -3.99
C TYR A 323 -4.66 2.26 -4.43
N TYR A 324 -5.10 2.60 -5.64
CA TYR A 324 -5.21 4.00 -6.07
C TYR A 324 -6.18 4.83 -5.21
N PRO A 325 -7.35 4.34 -4.82
CA PRO A 325 -8.27 5.07 -3.94
C PRO A 325 -7.90 4.98 -2.44
N LEU A 326 -6.61 4.80 -2.09
CA LEU A 326 -6.20 4.69 -0.68
C LEU A 326 -6.65 5.90 0.17
N PRO A 327 -6.53 7.17 -0.31
CA PRO A 327 -7.04 8.33 0.43
C PRO A 327 -8.56 8.27 0.70
N GLU A 328 -9.33 7.69 -0.22
CA GLU A 328 -10.79 7.61 -0.15
C GLU A 328 -11.28 6.66 0.95
N PHE A 329 -10.46 5.74 1.46
CA PHE A 329 -10.85 4.89 2.59
C PHE A 329 -11.22 5.70 3.84
N ALA A 330 -10.54 6.82 4.08
CA ALA A 330 -10.89 7.72 5.16
C ALA A 330 -12.24 8.43 4.91
N GLY A 331 -12.54 8.79 3.66
CA GLY A 331 -13.85 9.29 3.27
C GLY A 331 -14.95 8.24 3.45
N ALA A 332 -14.69 6.98 3.08
CA ALA A 332 -15.62 5.88 3.28
C ALA A 332 -15.87 5.62 4.78
N ALA A 333 -14.82 5.69 5.60
CA ALA A 333 -14.92 5.59 7.05
C ALA A 333 -15.80 6.73 7.64
N LEU A 334 -15.63 7.96 7.15
CA LEU A 334 -16.49 9.09 7.53
C LEU A 334 -17.94 8.88 7.12
N LEU A 335 -18.19 8.43 5.88
CA LEU A 335 -19.53 8.19 5.36
C LEU A 335 -20.26 7.12 6.18
N VAL A 336 -19.62 5.98 6.44
CA VAL A 336 -20.20 4.88 7.23
C VAL A 336 -20.43 5.32 8.68
N ALA A 337 -19.46 6.00 9.32
CA ALA A 337 -19.63 6.49 10.68
C ALA A 337 -20.76 7.54 10.78
N GLY A 338 -20.83 8.49 9.85
CA GLY A 338 -21.89 9.49 9.77
C GLY A 338 -23.26 8.85 9.56
N ALA A 339 -23.38 7.91 8.64
CA ALA A 339 -24.62 7.20 8.36
C ALA A 339 -25.12 6.42 9.59
N ILE A 340 -24.23 5.73 10.31
CA ILE A 340 -24.59 5.00 11.54
C ILE A 340 -25.05 5.98 12.63
N ALA A 341 -24.41 7.14 12.75
CA ALA A 341 -24.83 8.15 13.71
C ALA A 341 -26.23 8.67 13.39
N VAL A 342 -26.51 8.98 12.11
CA VAL A 342 -27.85 9.39 11.66
C VAL A 342 -28.89 8.30 11.89
N LEU A 343 -28.56 7.04 11.59
CA LEU A 343 -29.45 5.90 11.84
C LEU A 343 -29.83 5.79 13.32
N ARG A 344 -28.86 5.98 14.23
CA ARG A 344 -29.10 5.94 15.67
C ARG A 344 -29.98 7.08 16.16
N ASP A 345 -29.79 8.27 15.63
CA ASP A 345 -30.58 9.45 16.01
C ASP A 345 -32.02 9.34 15.48
N GLN A 346 -32.20 8.97 14.21
CA GLN A 346 -33.49 9.04 13.53
C GLN A 346 -34.31 7.77 13.62
N ARG A 347 -33.67 6.60 13.74
CA ARG A 347 -34.32 5.29 13.73
C ARG A 347 -33.71 4.36 14.78
N PRO A 348 -33.81 4.70 16.09
CA PRO A 348 -33.14 3.95 17.16
C PRO A 348 -33.55 2.47 17.20
N ALA A 349 -34.82 2.15 16.91
CA ALA A 349 -35.30 0.76 16.86
C ALA A 349 -34.62 -0.07 15.73
N LEU A 350 -34.40 0.54 14.56
CA LEU A 350 -33.66 -0.11 13.47
C LEU A 350 -32.16 -0.19 13.81
N ALA A 351 -31.62 0.86 14.43
CA ALA A 351 -30.22 0.90 14.84
C ALA A 351 -29.87 -0.14 15.92
N SER A 352 -30.81 -0.49 16.81
CA SER A 352 -30.62 -1.51 17.85
C SER A 352 -31.05 -2.92 17.41
N ASN A 353 -31.61 -3.09 16.21
CA ASN A 353 -32.07 -4.37 15.71
C ASN A 353 -30.92 -5.40 15.66
N PRO A 354 -31.00 -6.53 16.39
CA PRO A 354 -29.97 -7.56 16.40
C PRO A 354 -29.76 -8.25 15.05
N TRP A 355 -30.80 -8.33 14.20
CA TRP A 355 -30.72 -8.92 12.87
C TRP A 355 -29.81 -8.15 11.91
N LEU A 356 -29.60 -6.87 12.19
CA LEU A 356 -28.65 -6.03 11.46
C LEU A 356 -27.23 -6.07 12.04
N GLY A 357 -27.01 -6.84 13.11
CA GLY A 357 -25.73 -6.90 13.81
C GLY A 357 -24.62 -7.61 13.04
N THR A 358 -23.47 -7.79 13.67
CA THR A 358 -22.27 -8.46 13.14
C THR A 358 -22.38 -9.98 12.96
N TRP A 359 -23.58 -10.56 13.09
CA TRP A 359 -23.74 -12.02 13.05
C TRP A 359 -23.28 -12.69 11.75
N PRO A 360 -23.43 -12.11 10.53
CA PRO A 360 -22.95 -12.77 9.32
C PRO A 360 -21.44 -12.95 9.33
N LEU A 361 -20.72 -11.93 9.82
CA LEU A 361 -19.27 -11.97 10.01
C LEU A 361 -18.87 -12.93 11.14
N GLY A 362 -19.68 -12.99 12.20
CA GLY A 362 -19.47 -13.92 13.31
C GLY A 362 -19.55 -15.39 12.85
N VAL A 363 -20.63 -15.73 12.13
CA VAL A 363 -20.82 -17.05 11.53
C VAL A 363 -19.73 -17.32 10.48
N GLY A 364 -19.46 -16.38 9.57
CA GLY A 364 -18.40 -16.52 8.56
C GLY A 364 -17.02 -16.75 9.17
N GLY A 365 -16.68 -16.04 10.26
CA GLY A 365 -15.44 -16.24 11.00
C GLY A 365 -15.34 -17.62 11.64
N ILE A 366 -16.43 -18.12 12.25
CA ILE A 366 -16.46 -19.48 12.81
C ILE A 366 -16.34 -20.53 11.71
N LEU A 367 -17.08 -20.39 10.60
CA LEU A 367 -17.00 -21.31 9.46
C LEU A 367 -15.59 -21.34 8.85
N PHE A 368 -14.96 -20.17 8.70
CA PHE A 368 -13.57 -20.09 8.24
C PHE A 368 -12.61 -20.74 9.24
N GLY A 369 -12.83 -20.55 10.54
CA GLY A 369 -12.09 -21.25 11.58
C GLY A 369 -12.25 -22.77 11.50
N ILE A 370 -13.48 -23.28 11.33
CA ILE A 370 -13.75 -24.71 11.13
C ILE A 370 -13.05 -25.23 9.87
N PHE A 371 -13.12 -24.49 8.77
CA PHE A 371 -12.41 -24.83 7.53
C PHE A 371 -10.92 -24.98 7.78
N LEU A 372 -10.28 -24.02 8.45
CA LEU A 372 -8.86 -24.11 8.82
C LEU A 372 -8.56 -25.30 9.75
N PHE A 373 -9.47 -25.65 10.66
CA PHE A 373 -9.27 -26.79 11.54
C PHE A 373 -9.28 -28.14 10.79
N VAL A 374 -10.17 -28.26 9.78
CA VAL A 374 -10.37 -29.47 8.97
C VAL A 374 -9.40 -29.53 7.79
N LEU A 375 -8.80 -28.41 7.37
CA LEU A 375 -7.90 -28.32 6.21
C LEU A 375 -6.82 -29.41 6.15
N PRO A 376 -6.09 -29.76 7.24
CA PRO A 376 -5.10 -30.83 7.17
C PRO A 376 -5.69 -32.20 6.81
N MET A 377 -6.94 -32.46 7.22
CA MET A 377 -7.63 -33.70 6.83
C MET A 377 -8.00 -33.70 5.35
N LEU A 378 -8.45 -32.56 4.81
CA LEU A 378 -8.79 -32.43 3.38
C LEU A 378 -7.56 -32.60 2.49
N VAL A 379 -6.42 -32.05 2.91
CA VAL A 379 -5.16 -32.25 2.20
C VAL A 379 -4.69 -33.71 2.32
N ALA A 380 -4.80 -34.32 3.51
CA ALA A 380 -4.41 -35.73 3.69
C ALA A 380 -5.27 -36.73 2.90
N HIS A 381 -6.56 -36.45 2.68
CA HIS A 381 -7.47 -37.30 1.89
C HIS A 381 -7.46 -36.97 0.40
N ASN A 382 -6.58 -36.07 -0.03
CA ASN A 382 -6.44 -35.70 -1.43
C ASN A 382 -7.71 -35.03 -2.02
N GLU A 383 -8.41 -34.22 -1.21
CA GLU A 383 -9.57 -33.41 -1.63
C GLU A 383 -9.18 -31.97 -2.01
N LEU A 384 -8.13 -31.43 -1.38
CA LEU A 384 -7.60 -30.09 -1.65
C LEU A 384 -6.08 -30.14 -1.81
N HIS A 385 -5.57 -29.56 -2.90
CA HIS A 385 -4.14 -29.49 -3.19
C HIS A 385 -3.75 -28.17 -3.83
N GLY A 386 -2.46 -27.91 -3.77
CA GLY A 386 -1.85 -26.74 -4.32
C GLY A 386 -1.03 -26.07 -3.24
N GLU A 387 -0.03 -25.34 -3.68
CA GLU A 387 0.94 -24.64 -2.83
C GLU A 387 0.30 -23.95 -1.62
N TRP A 388 -0.84 -23.29 -1.83
CA TRP A 388 -1.59 -22.63 -0.76
C TRP A 388 -2.10 -23.59 0.31
N PHE A 389 -2.76 -24.69 -0.05
CA PHE A 389 -3.32 -25.61 0.93
C PHE A 389 -2.24 -26.46 1.60
N ASP A 390 -1.25 -26.92 0.83
CA ASP A 390 -0.17 -27.79 1.29
C ASP A 390 0.76 -27.13 2.32
N THR A 391 1.02 -25.83 2.16
CA THR A 391 1.79 -25.04 3.13
C THR A 391 0.92 -24.59 4.30
N THR A 392 -0.29 -24.12 4.03
CA THR A 392 -1.20 -23.57 5.06
C THR A 392 -1.66 -24.60 6.08
N GLN A 393 -1.87 -25.85 5.67
CA GLN A 393 -2.33 -26.91 6.59
C GLN A 393 -1.47 -27.03 7.85
N ARG A 394 -0.15 -26.80 7.75
CA ARG A 394 0.80 -26.94 8.87
C ARG A 394 0.47 -26.03 10.04
N TYR A 395 -0.05 -24.83 9.76
CA TYR A 395 -0.37 -23.81 10.77
C TYR A 395 -1.87 -23.61 10.98
N SER A 396 -2.69 -24.11 10.06
CA SER A 396 -4.14 -23.87 9.98
C SER A 396 -4.90 -24.04 11.31
N ARG A 397 -4.61 -25.09 12.09
CA ARG A 397 -5.26 -25.35 13.39
C ARG A 397 -4.96 -24.33 14.49
N PHE A 398 -3.82 -23.64 14.44
CA PHE A 398 -3.55 -22.55 15.39
C PHE A 398 -4.40 -21.32 15.05
N PHE A 399 -4.50 -21.01 13.76
CA PHE A 399 -5.29 -19.90 13.26
C PHE A 399 -6.80 -20.17 13.34
N SER A 400 -7.25 -21.43 13.31
CA SER A 400 -8.66 -21.77 13.49
C SER A 400 -9.19 -21.27 14.83
N VAL A 401 -8.43 -21.43 15.92
CA VAL A 401 -8.81 -20.94 17.25
C VAL A 401 -9.01 -19.42 17.23
N VAL A 402 -8.10 -18.69 16.58
CA VAL A 402 -8.21 -17.23 16.43
C VAL A 402 -9.52 -16.85 15.74
N PHE A 403 -9.83 -17.44 14.57
CA PHE A 403 -11.03 -17.08 13.81
C PHE A 403 -12.33 -17.52 14.49
N VAL A 404 -12.34 -18.64 15.21
CA VAL A 404 -13.49 -19.05 16.05
C VAL A 404 -13.71 -18.05 17.19
N LEU A 405 -12.66 -17.62 17.89
CA LEU A 405 -12.77 -16.63 18.97
C LEU A 405 -13.22 -15.26 18.45
N LEU A 406 -12.68 -14.81 17.31
CA LEU A 406 -13.12 -13.58 16.66
C LEU A 406 -14.59 -13.67 16.20
N GLY A 407 -14.99 -14.82 15.65
CA GLY A 407 -16.37 -15.06 15.27
C GLY A 407 -17.32 -15.04 16.47
N ALA A 408 -16.95 -15.71 17.57
CA ALA A 408 -17.70 -15.68 18.83
C ALA A 408 -17.81 -14.26 19.40
N LEU A 409 -16.72 -13.48 19.37
CA LEU A 409 -16.71 -12.06 19.77
C LEU A 409 -17.72 -11.23 18.96
N LEU A 410 -17.87 -11.51 17.67
CA LEU A 410 -18.81 -10.82 16.78
C LEU A 410 -20.26 -11.27 16.96
N LEU A 411 -20.51 -12.43 17.56
CA LEU A 411 -21.86 -12.87 17.94
C LEU A 411 -22.34 -12.25 19.26
N LEU A 412 -21.43 -11.69 20.07
CA LEU A 412 -21.80 -11.01 21.30
C LEU A 412 -22.70 -9.80 21.04
N ARG A 413 -23.89 -9.85 21.64
CA ARG A 413 -24.88 -8.77 21.59
C ARG A 413 -24.54 -7.67 22.60
N GLY A 414 -25.00 -6.46 22.33
CA GLY A 414 -24.92 -5.32 23.26
C GLY A 414 -23.99 -4.20 22.81
N ARG A 415 -23.71 -3.26 23.73
CA ARG A 415 -22.96 -2.03 23.46
C ARG A 415 -21.54 -2.34 22.95
N GLY A 416 -20.99 -1.45 22.12
CA GLY A 416 -19.61 -1.56 21.63
C GLY A 416 -19.43 -2.41 20.36
N GLU A 417 -20.51 -2.75 19.66
CA GLU A 417 -20.47 -3.59 18.45
C GLU A 417 -19.47 -3.09 17.39
N LEU A 418 -19.44 -1.79 17.10
CA LEU A 418 -18.46 -1.22 16.15
C LEU A 418 -17.01 -1.50 16.57
N ARG A 419 -16.70 -1.39 17.88
CA ARG A 419 -15.34 -1.62 18.38
C ARG A 419 -14.98 -3.10 18.31
N ARG A 420 -15.93 -4.00 18.61
CA ARG A 420 -15.73 -5.44 18.45
C ARG A 420 -15.48 -5.80 16.98
N LEU A 421 -16.28 -5.25 16.07
CA LEU A 421 -16.08 -5.40 14.62
C LEU A 421 -14.71 -4.91 14.18
N ALA A 422 -14.34 -3.69 14.60
CA ALA A 422 -13.07 -3.11 14.22
C ALA A 422 -11.87 -3.88 14.79
N PHE A 423 -11.95 -4.29 16.05
CA PHE A 423 -10.95 -5.14 16.68
C PHE A 423 -10.82 -6.48 15.98
N ALA A 424 -11.94 -7.16 15.69
CA ALA A 424 -11.93 -8.43 14.98
C ALA A 424 -11.40 -8.29 13.55
N GLY A 425 -11.74 -7.20 12.85
CA GLY A 425 -11.20 -6.89 11.53
C GLY A 425 -9.68 -6.68 11.55
N LEU A 426 -9.18 -5.88 12.50
CA LEU A 426 -7.75 -5.61 12.65
C LEU A 426 -6.98 -6.88 13.03
N VAL A 427 -7.42 -7.61 14.05
CA VAL A 427 -6.76 -8.85 14.51
C VAL A 427 -6.88 -9.96 13.47
N GLY A 428 -8.02 -10.08 12.79
CA GLY A 428 -8.19 -11.03 11.69
C GLY A 428 -7.25 -10.73 10.52
N THR A 429 -7.07 -9.44 10.17
CA THR A 429 -6.12 -9.03 9.14
C THR A 429 -4.67 -9.33 9.55
N LEU A 430 -4.29 -9.05 10.81
CA LEU A 430 -2.98 -9.43 11.34
C LEU A 430 -2.79 -10.96 11.28
N ALA A 431 -3.79 -11.74 11.68
CA ALA A 431 -3.74 -13.19 11.65
C ALA A 431 -3.54 -13.72 10.22
N LEU A 432 -4.24 -13.16 9.22
CA LEU A 432 -4.01 -13.51 7.81
C LEU A 432 -2.60 -13.12 7.35
N ASN A 433 -2.10 -11.95 7.74
CA ASN A 433 -0.74 -11.52 7.41
C ASN A 433 0.32 -12.44 8.02
N THR A 434 0.15 -12.84 9.29
CA THR A 434 1.06 -13.80 9.95
C THR A 434 0.96 -15.18 9.30
N LEU A 435 -0.24 -15.63 8.94
CA LEU A 435 -0.39 -16.90 8.22
C LEU A 435 0.32 -16.86 6.87
N PHE A 436 0.15 -15.78 6.10
CA PHE A 436 0.91 -15.54 4.86
C PHE A 436 2.42 -15.54 5.10
N THR A 437 2.87 -14.91 6.18
CA THR A 437 4.30 -14.87 6.56
C THR A 437 4.87 -16.27 6.78
N LEU A 438 4.15 -17.10 7.53
CA LEU A 438 4.61 -18.44 7.92
C LEU A 438 4.53 -19.46 6.78
N THR A 439 3.75 -19.17 5.73
CA THR A 439 3.44 -20.15 4.67
C THR A 439 3.98 -19.75 3.32
N MET A 440 3.84 -18.49 2.95
CA MET A 440 4.05 -18.01 1.59
C MET A 440 5.20 -17.03 1.44
N TRP A 441 5.63 -16.37 2.51
CA TRP A 441 6.68 -15.35 2.42
C TRP A 441 7.98 -15.86 1.78
N GLN A 442 8.30 -17.14 1.96
CA GLN A 442 9.46 -17.76 1.31
C GLN A 442 9.49 -17.55 -0.21
N ASN A 443 8.32 -17.50 -0.86
CA ASN A 443 8.17 -17.25 -2.29
C ASN A 443 8.36 -15.77 -2.68
N PHE A 444 8.46 -14.87 -1.71
CA PHE A 444 8.66 -13.44 -1.93
C PHE A 444 10.00 -12.97 -1.36
N ASP A 445 10.70 -13.83 -0.61
CA ASP A 445 11.98 -13.53 0.00
C ASP A 445 13.12 -13.57 -1.02
N LEU A 446 13.54 -12.38 -1.46
CA LEU A 446 14.63 -12.23 -2.41
C LEU A 446 16.01 -12.09 -1.76
N ARG A 447 16.13 -12.27 -0.43
CA ARG A 447 17.41 -12.11 0.28
C ARG A 447 18.53 -13.01 -0.27
N PRO A 448 18.34 -14.32 -0.55
CA PRO A 448 19.43 -15.16 -1.04
C PRO A 448 19.95 -14.69 -2.42
N SER A 449 19.05 -14.44 -3.37
CA SER A 449 19.41 -13.83 -4.66
C SER A 449 20.09 -12.48 -4.51
N ALA A 450 19.54 -11.58 -3.69
CA ALA A 450 20.09 -10.24 -3.49
C ALA A 450 21.50 -10.27 -2.87
N GLN A 451 21.78 -11.19 -1.94
CA GLN A 451 23.10 -11.37 -1.34
C GLN A 451 24.12 -11.89 -2.36
N LEU A 452 23.74 -12.86 -3.20
CA LEU A 452 24.62 -13.36 -4.26
C LEU A 452 24.97 -12.27 -5.27
N LEU A 453 23.97 -11.50 -5.71
CA LEU A 453 24.16 -10.40 -6.63
C LEU A 453 24.95 -9.25 -6.00
N GLY A 454 24.72 -8.95 -4.72
CA GLY A 454 25.49 -7.95 -3.98
C GLY A 454 26.97 -8.32 -3.83
N ALA A 455 27.27 -9.59 -3.58
CA ALA A 455 28.66 -10.07 -3.56
C ALA A 455 29.32 -9.95 -4.94
N ALA A 456 28.60 -10.27 -6.02
CA ALA A 456 29.10 -10.11 -7.38
C ALA A 456 29.33 -8.64 -7.75
N ASP A 457 28.42 -7.73 -7.38
CA ASP A 457 28.57 -6.28 -7.60
C ASP A 457 29.79 -5.72 -6.85
N ALA A 458 30.02 -6.15 -5.61
CA ALA A 458 31.20 -5.77 -4.82
C ALA A 458 32.52 -6.26 -5.46
N GLU A 459 32.49 -7.41 -6.14
CA GLU A 459 33.59 -7.94 -6.95
C GLU A 459 33.68 -7.29 -8.35
N HIS A 460 32.85 -6.29 -8.65
CA HIS A 460 32.74 -5.61 -9.95
C HIS A 460 32.39 -6.56 -11.11
N ARG A 461 31.70 -7.66 -10.81
CA ARG A 461 31.25 -8.63 -11.80
C ARG A 461 29.96 -8.14 -12.45
N PRO A 462 29.91 -8.00 -13.79
CA PRO A 462 28.71 -7.51 -14.48
C PRO A 462 27.50 -8.42 -14.26
N ILE A 463 26.33 -7.81 -14.07
CA ILE A 463 25.08 -8.52 -13.82
C ILE A 463 24.10 -8.17 -14.94
N GLY A 464 23.63 -9.20 -15.64
CA GLY A 464 22.55 -9.12 -16.61
C GLY A 464 21.26 -9.73 -16.07
N ILE A 465 20.12 -9.32 -16.64
CA ILE A 465 18.81 -9.91 -16.38
C ILE A 465 18.06 -10.14 -17.70
N LEU A 466 17.61 -11.37 -17.91
CA LEU A 466 16.73 -11.70 -19.02
C LEU A 466 15.31 -11.21 -18.72
N GLY A 467 14.86 -10.19 -19.47
CA GLY A 467 13.52 -9.63 -19.34
C GLY A 467 13.47 -8.29 -18.60
N ASN A 468 12.39 -8.06 -17.84
CA ASN A 468 12.17 -6.78 -17.15
C ASN A 468 12.81 -6.76 -15.76
N TYR A 469 13.32 -5.60 -15.38
CA TYR A 469 13.84 -5.33 -14.05
C TYR A 469 13.16 -4.13 -13.43
N GLU A 470 12.70 -4.27 -12.19
CA GLU A 470 11.89 -3.28 -11.47
C GLU A 470 12.51 -2.87 -10.13
N GLY A 471 13.84 -3.03 -9.98
CA GLY A 471 14.55 -2.66 -8.74
C GLY A 471 14.35 -3.67 -7.60
N GLN A 472 14.16 -4.96 -7.92
CA GLN A 472 13.96 -6.00 -6.92
C GLN A 472 15.18 -6.19 -6.00
N PHE A 473 16.40 -6.00 -6.52
CA PHE A 473 17.64 -6.37 -5.84
C PHE A 473 18.48 -5.19 -5.35
N HIS A 474 18.36 -3.99 -5.94
CA HIS A 474 19.24 -2.84 -5.67
C HIS A 474 19.43 -2.55 -4.18
N PHE A 475 18.33 -2.30 -3.46
CA PHE A 475 18.43 -1.97 -2.04
C PHE A 475 18.86 -3.18 -1.19
N ALA A 476 18.30 -4.36 -1.45
CA ALA A 476 18.54 -5.56 -0.63
C ALA A 476 19.98 -6.10 -0.79
N GLY A 477 20.52 -6.03 -2.01
CA GLY A 477 21.88 -6.45 -2.36
C GLY A 477 22.91 -5.33 -2.27
N ARG A 478 22.48 -4.09 -1.95
CA ARG A 478 23.34 -2.89 -1.96
C ARG A 478 24.06 -2.67 -3.29
N LEU A 479 23.38 -2.97 -4.40
CA LEU A 479 23.96 -2.87 -5.74
C LEU A 479 24.30 -1.42 -6.06
N THR A 480 25.51 -1.21 -6.55
CA THR A 480 26.03 0.10 -6.97
C THR A 480 26.09 0.22 -8.48
N GLN A 481 26.15 -0.90 -9.20
CA GLN A 481 26.09 -0.94 -10.65
C GLN A 481 24.67 -1.25 -11.15
N SER A 482 24.36 -0.78 -12.36
CA SER A 482 23.13 -1.13 -13.03
C SER A 482 23.14 -2.60 -13.47
N ILE A 483 21.97 -3.23 -13.43
CA ILE A 483 21.75 -4.54 -14.03
C ILE A 483 21.43 -4.35 -15.51
N GLU A 484 22.23 -4.94 -16.38
CA GLU A 484 22.02 -4.86 -17.83
C GLU A 484 20.79 -5.67 -18.24
N ARG A 485 19.90 -5.03 -19.00
CA ARG A 485 18.73 -5.71 -19.53
C ARG A 485 19.11 -6.52 -20.77
N LEU A 486 18.99 -7.83 -20.66
CA LEU A 486 19.31 -8.79 -21.71
C LEU A 486 18.04 -9.34 -22.37
N TYR A 487 18.21 -9.77 -23.62
CA TYR A 487 17.23 -10.54 -24.38
C TYR A 487 17.85 -11.87 -24.83
N GLU A 488 16.99 -12.85 -25.10
CA GLU A 488 17.42 -14.15 -25.65
C GLU A 488 18.15 -13.98 -26.99
N GLY A 489 18.95 -14.99 -27.37
CA GLY A 489 19.74 -14.97 -28.60
C GLY A 489 20.98 -14.08 -28.48
N GLN A 490 21.16 -13.16 -29.44
CA GLN A 490 22.43 -12.44 -29.60
C GLN A 490 22.80 -11.54 -28.41
N SER A 491 21.83 -10.93 -27.73
CA SER A 491 22.10 -10.07 -26.57
C SER A 491 22.78 -10.84 -25.43
N LEU A 492 22.24 -12.03 -25.08
CA LEU A 492 22.88 -12.92 -24.11
C LEU A 492 24.27 -13.37 -24.56
N GLN A 493 24.43 -13.75 -25.84
CA GLN A 493 25.72 -14.24 -26.36
C GLN A 493 26.80 -13.15 -26.30
N THR A 494 26.48 -11.92 -26.70
CA THR A 494 27.39 -10.77 -26.64
C THR A 494 27.79 -10.46 -25.19
N PHE A 495 26.82 -10.43 -24.27
CA PHE A 495 27.09 -10.20 -22.85
C PHE A 495 28.03 -11.25 -22.26
N ALA A 496 27.76 -12.54 -22.51
CA ALA A 496 28.59 -13.63 -21.99
C ALA A 496 30.01 -13.67 -22.60
N GLN A 497 30.18 -13.19 -23.84
CA GLN A 497 31.50 -13.06 -24.46
C GLN A 497 32.28 -11.88 -23.88
N ALA A 498 31.61 -10.74 -23.65
CA ALA A 498 32.21 -9.56 -23.06
C ALA A 498 32.53 -9.74 -21.56
N HIS A 499 31.70 -10.53 -20.86
CA HIS A 499 31.75 -10.72 -19.41
C HIS A 499 31.70 -12.21 -19.05
N PRO A 500 32.79 -12.98 -19.28
CA PRO A 500 32.81 -14.43 -19.03
C PRO A 500 32.56 -14.83 -17.56
N ASP A 501 32.90 -13.94 -16.63
CA ASP A 501 32.71 -14.05 -15.18
C ASP A 501 31.41 -13.38 -14.69
N GLY A 502 30.66 -12.75 -15.59
CA GLY A 502 29.40 -12.08 -15.30
C GLY A 502 28.30 -13.05 -14.86
N LEU A 503 27.23 -12.48 -14.30
CA LEU A 503 26.05 -13.22 -13.86
C LEU A 503 24.83 -12.87 -14.71
N VAL A 504 23.94 -13.84 -14.92
CA VAL A 504 22.66 -13.62 -15.59
C VAL A 504 21.52 -14.11 -14.72
N VAL A 505 20.55 -13.24 -14.47
CA VAL A 505 19.31 -13.55 -13.74
C VAL A 505 18.20 -13.88 -14.73
N GLU A 506 17.50 -14.98 -14.50
CA GLU A 506 16.35 -15.44 -15.28
C GLU A 506 15.14 -15.69 -14.37
N HIS A 507 13.93 -15.51 -14.92
CA HIS A 507 12.67 -15.78 -14.21
C HIS A 507 11.83 -16.85 -14.92
N PRO A 508 12.28 -18.12 -14.97
CA PRO A 508 11.54 -19.14 -15.68
C PRO A 508 10.28 -19.58 -14.91
N GLU A 509 9.23 -19.97 -15.63
CA GLU A 509 8.02 -20.55 -15.03
C GLU A 509 8.26 -21.95 -14.48
N LYS A 510 9.16 -22.71 -15.13
CA LYS A 510 9.54 -24.08 -14.76
C LYS A 510 11.05 -24.20 -14.67
N LEU A 511 11.55 -24.97 -13.71
CA LEU A 511 12.98 -25.27 -13.63
C LEU A 511 13.35 -26.37 -14.62
N SER A 512 14.51 -26.23 -15.24
CA SER A 512 15.14 -27.27 -16.04
C SER A 512 16.15 -28.06 -15.22
N ASN A 513 16.48 -29.29 -15.65
CA ASN A 513 17.57 -30.06 -15.07
C ASN A 513 18.91 -29.32 -15.17
N ASP A 514 19.10 -28.54 -16.23
CA ASP A 514 20.29 -27.70 -16.40
C ASP A 514 20.36 -26.61 -15.32
N ALA A 515 19.22 -26.04 -14.90
CA ALA A 515 19.19 -25.05 -13.83
C ALA A 515 19.61 -25.68 -12.49
N LEU A 516 19.22 -26.92 -12.23
CA LEU A 516 19.61 -27.64 -11.02
C LEU A 516 21.07 -28.12 -11.02
N ARG A 517 21.71 -28.16 -12.21
CA ARG A 517 23.08 -28.64 -12.37
C ARG A 517 24.10 -27.53 -12.53
N TYR A 518 23.81 -26.52 -13.36
CA TYR A 518 24.79 -25.53 -13.84
C TYR A 518 24.54 -24.11 -13.31
N ALA A 519 23.38 -23.82 -12.71
CA ALA A 519 23.14 -22.49 -12.14
C ALA A 519 23.89 -22.33 -10.80
N LEU A 520 24.13 -21.08 -10.38
CA LEU A 520 24.70 -20.79 -9.06
C LEU A 520 23.63 -20.88 -7.96
N LEU A 521 22.43 -20.39 -8.27
CA LEU A 521 21.34 -20.27 -7.31
C LEU A 521 20.00 -20.45 -8.00
N VAL A 522 19.11 -21.19 -7.34
CA VAL A 522 17.71 -21.37 -7.69
C VAL A 522 16.85 -21.10 -6.46
N GLN A 523 15.86 -20.23 -6.57
CA GLN A 523 14.89 -19.97 -5.51
C GLN A 523 13.49 -19.67 -6.06
N PRO A 524 12.41 -19.93 -5.30
CA PRO A 524 11.06 -19.54 -5.70
C PRO A 524 10.91 -18.01 -5.74
N PHE A 525 10.08 -17.52 -6.65
CA PHE A 525 9.65 -16.13 -6.68
C PHE A 525 8.21 -15.98 -7.20
N ARG A 526 7.26 -15.66 -6.33
CA ARG A 526 5.82 -15.58 -6.63
C ARG A 526 5.36 -16.87 -7.29
N SER A 527 4.85 -16.82 -8.52
CA SER A 527 4.43 -17.99 -9.31
C SER A 527 5.54 -18.50 -10.25
N THR A 528 6.74 -17.93 -10.19
CA THR A 528 7.89 -18.29 -11.03
C THR A 528 9.10 -18.64 -10.15
N TRP A 529 10.26 -18.74 -10.78
CA TRP A 529 11.56 -18.91 -10.13
C TRP A 529 12.44 -17.70 -10.33
N VAL A 530 13.47 -17.56 -9.51
CA VAL A 530 14.66 -16.76 -9.80
C VAL A 530 15.82 -17.73 -9.93
N VAL A 531 16.48 -17.70 -11.09
CA VAL A 531 17.65 -18.52 -11.37
C VAL A 531 18.81 -17.59 -11.71
N ILE A 532 19.95 -17.79 -11.05
CA ILE A 532 21.16 -16.99 -11.26
C ILE A 532 22.24 -17.90 -11.84
N TRP A 533 22.69 -17.55 -13.04
CA TRP A 533 23.63 -18.32 -13.83
C TRP A 533 24.98 -17.59 -13.95
N PRO A 534 26.10 -18.32 -14.09
CA PRO A 534 27.27 -17.77 -14.75
C PRO A 534 26.90 -17.46 -16.21
N ALA A 535 27.26 -16.28 -16.71
CA ALA A 535 26.86 -15.82 -18.04
C ALA A 535 27.30 -16.79 -19.15
N LYS A 536 28.55 -17.28 -19.05
CA LYS A 536 29.10 -18.26 -19.99
C LYS A 536 28.32 -19.58 -19.99
N SER A 537 27.96 -20.11 -18.81
CA SER A 537 27.27 -21.39 -18.72
C SER A 537 25.88 -21.34 -19.34
N LEU A 538 25.11 -20.27 -19.07
CA LEU A 538 23.81 -20.06 -19.70
C LEU A 538 23.92 -19.87 -21.22
N SER A 539 24.92 -19.10 -21.65
CA SER A 539 25.21 -18.87 -23.07
C SER A 539 25.57 -20.15 -23.83
N ASP A 540 26.40 -21.01 -23.24
CA ASP A 540 26.77 -22.31 -23.83
C ASP A 540 25.55 -23.24 -23.95
N LEU A 541 24.74 -23.35 -22.90
CA LEU A 541 23.50 -24.14 -22.93
C LEU A 541 22.54 -23.67 -24.02
N ARG A 542 22.34 -22.35 -24.15
CA ARG A 542 21.50 -21.76 -25.20
C ARG A 542 22.05 -21.97 -26.61
N ALA A 543 23.36 -22.17 -26.74
CA ALA A 543 24.01 -22.51 -28.00
C ALA A 543 24.10 -24.03 -28.26
N GLY A 544 23.50 -24.87 -27.41
CA GLY A 544 23.55 -26.33 -27.52
C GLY A 544 24.92 -26.93 -27.15
N ARG A 545 25.78 -26.18 -26.44
CA ARG A 545 27.06 -26.64 -25.93
C ARG A 545 26.95 -27.06 -24.46
N VAL A 546 27.74 -28.04 -24.07
CA VAL A 546 27.83 -28.47 -22.67
C VAL A 546 28.76 -27.51 -21.92
N PRO A 547 28.29 -26.77 -20.91
CA PRO A 547 29.12 -25.88 -20.11
C PRO A 547 30.05 -26.68 -19.18
N PRO A 548 31.14 -26.07 -18.68
CA PRO A 548 31.96 -26.70 -17.65
C PRO A 548 31.13 -26.91 -16.37
N GLU A 549 31.42 -28.00 -15.65
CA GLU A 549 30.79 -28.26 -14.35
C GLU A 549 31.14 -27.14 -13.35
N PRO A 550 30.15 -26.61 -12.61
CA PRO A 550 30.41 -25.56 -11.65
C PRO A 550 31.25 -26.11 -10.49
N ALA A 551 32.12 -25.27 -9.93
CA ALA A 551 32.97 -25.65 -8.79
C ALA A 551 32.18 -26.05 -7.53
N HIS A 552 30.93 -25.59 -7.44
CA HIS A 552 30.00 -25.93 -6.38
C HIS A 552 28.65 -26.32 -6.98
N PRO A 553 27.91 -27.24 -6.34
CA PRO A 553 26.56 -27.57 -6.77
C PRO A 553 25.65 -26.34 -6.68
N THR A 554 24.63 -26.30 -7.55
CA THR A 554 23.60 -25.27 -7.53
C THR A 554 22.98 -25.16 -6.14
N ARG A 555 22.93 -23.93 -5.60
CA ARG A 555 22.27 -23.69 -4.32
C ARG A 555 20.78 -23.56 -4.53
N VAL A 556 20.03 -24.55 -4.07
CA VAL A 556 18.57 -24.59 -4.17
C VAL A 556 17.98 -24.13 -2.83
N TYR A 557 17.36 -22.94 -2.80
CA TYR A 557 16.80 -22.35 -1.58
C TYR A 557 15.29 -22.57 -1.47
N GLN A 558 14.86 -22.97 -0.27
CA GLN A 558 13.46 -22.92 0.20
C GLN A 558 12.44 -23.50 -0.80
N VAL A 559 12.74 -24.66 -1.37
CA VAL A 559 11.78 -25.40 -2.19
C VAL A 559 10.85 -26.17 -1.25
N ASP A 560 9.57 -25.81 -1.24
CA ASP A 560 8.59 -26.58 -0.50
C ASP A 560 8.34 -27.95 -1.17
N GLU A 561 7.80 -28.89 -0.40
CA GLU A 561 7.53 -30.24 -0.90
C GLU A 561 6.61 -30.26 -2.11
N TRP A 562 5.74 -29.25 -2.27
CA TRP A 562 4.83 -29.15 -3.40
C TRP A 562 5.59 -28.79 -4.68
N ARG A 563 6.40 -27.73 -4.66
CA ARG A 563 7.26 -27.36 -5.78
C ARG A 563 8.27 -28.45 -6.06
N PHE A 564 8.83 -29.09 -5.04
CA PHE A 564 9.76 -30.20 -5.23
C PHE A 564 9.09 -31.40 -5.93
N ARG A 565 7.86 -31.76 -5.53
CA ARG A 565 7.09 -32.79 -6.22
C ARG A 565 6.73 -32.41 -7.65
N ALA A 566 6.49 -31.13 -7.92
CA ALA A 566 6.26 -30.64 -9.29
C ALA A 566 7.54 -30.63 -10.15
N LEU A 567 8.72 -30.83 -9.56
CA LEU A 567 10.00 -30.98 -10.26
C LEU A 567 10.33 -32.44 -10.60
N GLN A 568 9.66 -33.40 -9.97
CA GLN A 568 9.77 -34.84 -10.26
C GLN A 568 8.68 -35.25 -11.25
#